data_AF-A0A835NJE0-F1
#
_entry.id   AF-A0A835NJE0-F1
#
_cell.length_a   1.000
_cell.length_b   1.000
_cell.length_c   1.000
_cell.angle_alpha   90.00
_cell.angle_beta   90.00
_cell.angle_gamma   90.00
#
_symmetry.space_group_name_H-M   'P 1'
#
loop_
_entity.id
_entity.type
_entity.pdbx_description
1 polymer ?
#
loop_
_entity_poly.entity_id
_entity_poly.type
_entity_poly.pdbx_seq_one_letter_code
_entity_poly.pdbx_strand_id
1 'polypeptide(L)' 'MGSTGQEHELIESMPLLEWFANNYKKFGATLEIVTDKSQEGSQFVKGFGGIGGLRKVSLIM' A
#
# COMPACT_ATOMS: atom_id res chain seq x y z
N MET A 1 27.85 -8.45 -21.09
CA MET A 1 26.84 -9.27 -21.81
C MET A 1 25.86 -9.80 -20.78
N GLY A 2 24.60 -9.42 -20.89
CA GLY A 2 23.54 -9.85 -19.97
C GLY A 2 22.39 -8.85 -19.88
N SER A 3 21.89 -8.36 -21.01
CA SER A 3 20.60 -7.66 -21.06
C SER A 3 19.51 -8.73 -21.10
N THR A 4 18.91 -9.05 -19.95
CA THR A 4 17.59 -9.68 -19.93
C THR A 4 16.57 -8.63 -20.36
N GLY A 5 16.50 -8.37 -21.67
CA GLY A 5 15.40 -7.68 -22.31
C GLY A 5 14.23 -8.65 -22.44
N GLN A 6 13.64 -9.06 -21.32
CA GLN A 6 12.35 -9.74 -21.35
C GLN A 6 11.28 -8.67 -21.55
N GLU A 7 10.62 -8.69 -22.71
CA GLU A 7 9.35 -8.00 -22.88
C GLU A 7 8.32 -8.73 -22.00
N HIS A 8 7.85 -8.05 -20.97
CA HIS A 8 6.76 -8.52 -20.14
C HIS A 8 5.46 -7.89 -20.66
N GLU A 9 4.53 -8.73 -21.09
CA GLU A 9 3.18 -8.28 -21.44
C GLU A 9 2.36 -8.07 -20.17
N LEU A 10 1.58 -6.99 -20.12
CA LEU A 10 0.64 -6.76 -19.05
C LEU A 10 -0.51 -7.77 -19.20
N ILE A 11 -0.57 -8.74 -18.28
CA ILE A 11 -1.61 -9.79 -18.29
C ILE A 11 -2.89 -9.30 -17.61
N GLU A 12 -2.75 -8.67 -16.44
CA GLU A 12 -3.88 -8.17 -15.65
C GLU A 12 -3.45 -6.94 -14.84
N SER A 13 -4.36 -5.98 -14.69
CA SER A 13 -4.19 -4.80 -13.85
C SER A 13 -5.42 -4.64 -12.98
N MET A 14 -5.21 -4.43 -11.68
CA MET A 14 -6.29 -4.20 -10.73
C MET A 14 -5.96 -3.05 -9.79
N PRO A 15 -6.95 -2.28 -9.32
CA PRO A 15 -6.70 -1.21 -8.37
C PRO A 15 -6.13 -1.75 -7.06
N LEU A 16 -5.03 -1.14 -6.61
CA LEU A 16 -4.33 -1.58 -5.40
C LEU A 16 -5.22 -1.53 -4.16
N LEU A 17 -6.11 -0.53 -4.07
CA LEU A 17 -7.09 -0.42 -3.00
C LEU A 17 -8.03 -1.64 -2.97
N GLU A 18 -8.49 -2.09 -4.14
CA GLU A 18 -9.34 -3.27 -4.25
C GLU A 18 -8.57 -4.54 -3.88
N TRP A 19 -7.30 -4.64 -4.30
CA TRP A 19 -6.45 -5.76 -3.88
C TRP A 19 -6.28 -5.81 -2.36
N PHE A 20 -6.05 -4.67 -1.70
CA PHE A 20 -5.98 -4.61 -0.24
C PHE A 20 -7.31 -5.01 0.40
N ALA A 21 -8.44 -4.51 -0.08
CA ALA A 21 -9.77 -4.84 0.42
C ALA A 21 -10.06 -6.36 0.33
N ASN A 22 -9.53 -7.03 -0.69
CA ASN A 22 -9.73 -8.47 -0.90
C ASN A 22 -8.76 -9.35 -0.10
N ASN A 23 -7.58 -8.84 0.27
CA ASN A 23 -6.50 -9.66 0.81
C ASN A 23 -6.08 -9.32 2.25
N TYR A 24 -6.45 -8.16 2.81
CA TYR A 24 -5.99 -7.74 4.15
C TYR A 24 -6.21 -8.81 5.23
N LYS A 25 -7.35 -9.51 5.20
CA LYS A 25 -7.69 -10.58 6.15
C LYS A 25 -6.76 -11.78 6.03
N LYS A 26 -6.32 -12.14 4.82
CA LYS A 26 -5.42 -13.28 4.58
C LYS A 26 -4.06 -13.07 5.25
N PHE A 27 -3.65 -11.82 5.37
CA PHE A 27 -2.39 -11.42 6.00
C PHE A 27 -2.53 -11.09 7.49
N GLY A 28 -3.72 -11.26 8.08
CA GLY A 28 -3.98 -10.88 9.47
C GLY A 28 -3.83 -9.37 9.74
N ALA A 29 -3.88 -8.56 8.69
CA ALA A 29 -3.78 -7.11 8.78
C ALA A 29 -5.17 -6.48 9.03
N THR A 30 -5.18 -5.24 9.50
CA THR A 30 -6.37 -4.39 9.51
C THR A 30 -6.19 -3.36 8.39
N LEU A 31 -7.18 -3.23 7.51
CA LEU A 31 -7.18 -2.20 6.47
C LEU A 31 -7.97 -0.99 6.96
N GLU A 32 -7.34 0.17 6.97
CA GLU A 32 -7.97 1.46 7.28
C GLU A 32 -7.80 2.40 6.08
N ILE A 33 -8.90 3.06 5.70
CA ILE A 33 -8.91 4.05 4.61
C ILE A 33 -9.01 5.43 5.24
N VAL A 34 -8.01 6.27 4.97
CA VAL A 34 -7.93 7.64 5.47
C VAL A 34 -8.09 8.64 4.34
N THR A 35 -8.56 9.84 4.67
CA THR A 35 -8.68 10.96 3.71
C THR A 35 -7.65 12.04 4.03
N ASP A 36 -7.33 12.89 3.07
CA ASP A 36 -6.38 13.99 3.21
C ASP A 36 -6.95 15.23 3.92
N LYS A 37 -8.21 15.16 4.39
CA LYS A 37 -8.92 16.28 5.02
C LYS A 37 -8.30 16.74 6.35
N SER A 38 -7.58 15.88 7.04
CA SER A 38 -6.84 16.25 8.26
C SER A 38 -5.40 16.63 7.92
N GLN A 39 -4.75 17.35 8.82
CA GLN A 39 -3.33 17.72 8.67
C GLN A 39 -2.45 16.47 8.56
N GLU A 40 -2.72 15.45 9.37
CA GLU A 40 -2.02 14.17 9.37
C GLU A 40 -2.28 13.40 8.08
N GLY A 41 -3.52 13.37 7.58
CA GLY A 41 -3.87 12.72 6.32
C GLY A 41 -3.21 13.40 5.12
N SER A 42 -3.18 14.72 5.11
CA SER A 42 -2.45 15.51 4.13
C SER A 42 -0.93 15.23 4.17
N GLN A 43 -0.33 15.11 5.36
CA GLN A 43 1.07 14.71 5.51
C GLN A 43 1.31 13.28 5.05
N PHE A 44 0.36 12.38 5.31
CA PHE A 44 0.44 10.99 4.88
C PHE A 44 0.48 10.88 3.35
N VAL A 45 -0.39 11.60 2.65
CA VAL A 45 -0.38 11.64 1.17
C VAL A 45 0.91 12.25 0.64
N LYS A 46 1.34 13.39 1.19
CA LYS A 46 2.54 14.11 0.72
C LYS A 46 3.86 13.38 1.03
N GLY A 47 3.94 12.74 2.20
CA GLY A 47 5.16 12.09 2.70
C GLY A 47 5.30 10.64 2.27
N PHE A 48 4.20 9.91 2.14
CA PHE A 48 4.21 8.46 1.85
C PHE A 48 3.49 8.09 0.55
N GLY A 49 3.00 9.06 -0.23
CA GLY A 49 2.30 8.80 -1.49
C GLY A 49 0.91 8.19 -1.32
N GLY A 50 0.31 8.30 -0.13
CA GLY A 50 -1.05 7.85 0.16
C GLY A 50 -1.19 6.36 0.50
N ILE A 51 -0.09 5.63 0.64
CA ILE A 51 -0.08 4.21 1.03
C ILE A 51 0.94 4.02 2.16
N GLY A 52 0.57 3.25 3.18
CA GLY A 52 1.42 3.00 4.33
C GLY A 52 0.94 1.81 5.14
N GLY A 53 1.83 1.27 5.96
CA GLY A 53 1.55 0.12 6.82
C GLY A 53 2.07 0.38 8.23
N LEU A 54 1.21 0.15 9.21
CA LEU A 54 1.58 0.16 10.62
C LEU A 54 1.64 -1.28 11.12
N ARG A 55 2.75 -1.66 11.74
CA ARG A 55 2.86 -2.94 12.43
C ARG A 55 2.25 -2.79 13.81
N LYS A 56 1.28 -3.64 14.18
CA LYS A 56 0.83 -3.80 15.57
C LYS A 56 1.95 -4.46 16.39
N VAL A 57 2.92 -3.67 16.81
CA VAL A 57 3.78 -3.96 17.96
C VAL A 57 3.91 -2.65 18.71
N SER A 58 3.67 -2.66 20.03
CA SER A 58 3.96 -1.50 20.86
C SER A 58 5.45 -1.23 20.74
N LEU A 59 5.81 -0.22 19.98
CA LEU A 59 7.13 0.39 20.09
C LEU A 59 7.11 1.10 21.45
N ILE A 60 7.49 0.36 22.50
CA ILE A 60 7.94 0.98 23.74
C ILE A 60 9.24 1.65 23.35
N MET A 61 9.21 2.97 23.24
CA MET A 61 10.44 3.76 23.18
C MET A 61 11.02 3.89 24.58
#